data_AF-A0AAU2USF2-F1
#
_entry.id   AF-A0AAU2USF2-F1
#
_cell.length_a   1.000
_cell.length_b   1.000
_cell.length_c   1.000
_cell.angle_alpha   90.00
_cell.angle_beta   90.00
_cell.angle_gamma   90.00
#
_symmetry.space_group_name_H-M   'P 1'
#
loop_
_entity.id
_entity.type
_entity.pdbx_description
1 polymer ?
#
loop_
_entity_poly.entity_id
_entity_poly.type
_entity_poly.pdbx_seq_one_letter_code
_entity_poly.pdbx_strand_id
1 'polypeptide(L)' 'MADPAGMQRMLLPRLPAVAEVGWSLLCGHDWDDFARRIAGHGRRWAAEGRAWTAVDEVAWGLSPRPVD' A
#
# COMPACT_ATOMS: atom_id res chain seq x y z
N MET A 1 3.80 -13.71 20.77
CA MET A 1 2.77 -13.62 19.70
C MET A 1 3.06 -12.38 18.90
N ALA A 2 3.14 -12.45 17.57
CA ALA A 2 3.46 -11.27 16.78
C ALA A 2 2.26 -10.30 16.74
N ASP A 3 2.54 -9.02 16.95
CA ASP A 3 1.56 -7.93 16.94
C ASP A 3 1.01 -7.74 15.50
N PRO A 4 -0.33 -7.76 15.31
CA PRO A 4 -0.94 -7.52 14.00
C PRO A 4 -0.44 -6.23 13.33
N ALA A 5 -0.23 -5.13 14.08
CA ALA A 5 0.26 -3.89 13.48
C ALA A 5 1.72 -4.01 13.02
N GLY A 6 2.56 -4.72 13.78
CA GLY A 6 3.91 -5.09 13.38
C GLY A 6 3.95 -5.88 12.07
N MET A 7 3.09 -6.90 11.94
CA MET A 7 2.98 -7.67 10.69
C MET A 7 2.52 -6.79 9.53
N GLN A 8 1.51 -5.95 9.74
CA GLN A 8 0.97 -5.10 8.67
C GLN A 8 1.99 -4.08 8.16
N ARG A 9 2.85 -3.50 9.01
CA ARG A 9 3.94 -2.62 8.57
C ARG A 9 4.96 -3.34 7.67
N MET A 10 5.19 -4.62 7.90
CA MET A 10 6.08 -5.42 7.05
C MET A 10 5.41 -5.86 5.75
N LEU A 11 4.12 -6.19 5.82
CA LEU A 11 3.38 -6.75 4.70
C LEU A 11 2.82 -5.68 3.76
N LEU A 12 2.39 -4.52 4.22
CA LEU A 12 1.77 -3.49 3.38
C LEU A 12 2.77 -2.38 3.07
N PRO A 13 2.99 -2.02 1.78
CA PRO A 13 2.28 -2.45 0.56
C PRO A 13 2.86 -3.67 -0.19
N ARG A 14 3.91 -4.33 0.34
CA ARG A 14 4.68 -5.37 -0.37
C ARG A 14 3.86 -6.61 -0.76
N LEU A 15 2.92 -7.03 0.08
CA LEU A 15 2.08 -8.20 -0.12
C LEU A 15 1.15 -8.02 -1.33
N PRO A 16 0.41 -6.90 -1.48
CA PRO A 16 -0.25 -6.56 -2.74
C PRO A 16 0.67 -6.57 -3.97
N ALA A 17 1.92 -6.08 -3.85
CA ALA A 17 2.87 -6.09 -4.98
C ALA A 17 3.23 -7.52 -5.40
N VAL A 18 3.51 -8.42 -4.45
CA VAL A 18 3.75 -9.85 -4.73
C VAL A 18 2.53 -10.51 -5.35
N ALA A 19 1.33 -10.18 -4.87
CA ALA A 19 0.09 -10.72 -5.43
C ALA A 19 -0.12 -10.30 -6.90
N GLU A 20 0.20 -9.05 -7.26
CA GLU A 20 0.14 -8.57 -8.65
C GLU A 20 1.07 -9.38 -9.57
N VAL A 21 2.30 -9.65 -9.10
CA VAL A 21 3.26 -10.46 -9.87
C VAL A 21 2.79 -11.90 -10.05
N GLY A 22 2.19 -12.49 -9.02
CA GLY A 22 1.75 -13.88 -9.05
C GLY A 22 0.42 -14.12 -9.76
N TRP A 23 -0.41 -13.09 -9.95
CA TRP A 23 -1.79 -13.25 -10.40
C TRP A 23 -2.11 -12.51 -11.71
N SER A 24 -1.57 -11.31 -11.92
CA SER A 24 -1.91 -10.48 -13.07
C SER A 24 -1.12 -10.89 -14.32
N LEU A 25 -1.70 -10.66 -15.50
CA LEU A 25 -1.04 -10.96 -16.77
C LEU A 25 0.26 -10.16 -16.91
N LEU A 26 1.33 -10.84 -17.35
CA LEU A 26 2.65 -10.23 -17.56
C LEU A 26 2.62 -9.08 -18.57
N CYS A 27 1.71 -9.11 -19.56
CA CYS A 27 1.59 -8.05 -20.57
C CYS A 27 1.01 -6.72 -20.08
N GLY A 28 0.84 -6.54 -18.75
CA GLY A 28 0.37 -5.30 -18.14
C GLY A 28 1.16 -4.85 -16.90
N HIS A 29 2.35 -5.44 -16.65
CA HIS A 29 3.19 -4.99 -15.54
C HIS A 29 3.89 -3.68 -15.91
N ASP A 30 3.34 -2.59 -15.42
CA ASP A 30 3.88 -1.23 -15.51
C ASP A 30 3.96 -0.63 -14.09
N TRP A 31 5.11 -0.06 -13.76
CA TRP A 31 5.33 0.47 -12.42
C TRP A 31 4.46 1.69 -12.12
N ASP A 32 4.33 2.62 -13.05
CA ASP A 32 3.60 3.87 -12.82
C ASP A 32 2.10 3.60 -12.66
N ASP A 33 1.53 2.68 -13.45
CA ASP A 33 0.15 2.22 -13.28
C ASP A 33 -0.05 1.51 -11.93
N PHE A 34 0.87 0.61 -11.56
CA PHE A 34 0.82 -0.06 -10.26
C PHE A 34 0.91 0.94 -9.10
N ALA A 35 1.84 1.90 -9.15
CA ALA A 35 2.04 2.92 -8.13
C ALA A 35 0.77 3.76 -7.93
N ARG A 36 0.09 4.11 -9.03
CA ARG A 36 -1.20 4.81 -8.97
C ARG A 36 -2.31 3.96 -8.34
N ARG A 37 -2.37 2.66 -8.63
CA ARG A 37 -3.36 1.74 -8.05
C ARG A 37 -3.10 1.50 -6.56
N ILE A 38 -1.84 1.24 -6.17
CA ILE A 38 -1.49 0.97 -4.77
C ILE A 38 -1.67 2.19 -3.87
N ALA A 39 -1.47 3.42 -4.37
CA ALA A 39 -1.80 4.65 -3.65
C ALA A 39 -3.29 4.69 -3.20
N GLY A 40 -4.20 4.16 -4.03
CA GLY A 40 -5.61 4.02 -3.69
C GLY A 40 -5.86 3.10 -2.48
N HIS A 41 -5.06 2.04 -2.33
CA HIS A 41 -5.11 1.18 -1.14
C HIS A 41 -4.63 1.90 0.12
N GLY A 42 -3.64 2.80 0.03
CA GLY A 42 -3.18 3.62 1.16
C GLY A 42 -4.31 4.40 1.82
N ARG A 43 -5.20 5.02 1.03
CA ARG A 43 -6.41 5.70 1.54
C ARG A 43 -7.33 4.75 2.32
N ARG A 44 -7.52 3.54 1.80
CA ARG A 44 -8.35 2.52 2.45
C ARG A 44 -7.73 2.05 3.76
N TRP A 45 -6.43 1.78 3.78
CA TRP A 45 -5.72 1.35 5.00
C TRP A 45 -5.77 2.42 6.08
N ALA A 46 -5.61 3.69 5.72
CA ALA A 46 -5.76 4.81 6.65
C ALA A 46 -7.19 4.88 7.23
N ALA A 47 -8.22 4.76 6.39
CA ALA A 47 -9.61 4.76 6.84
C ALA A 47 -9.96 3.57 7.75
N GLU A 48 -9.32 2.41 7.54
CA GLU A 48 -9.49 1.20 8.35
C GLU A 48 -8.57 1.16 9.59
N GLY A 49 -7.72 2.17 9.81
CA GLY A 49 -6.78 2.19 10.93
C GLY A 49 -5.69 1.11 10.87
N ARG A 50 -5.38 0.57 9.68
CA ARG A 50 -4.32 -0.43 9.51
C ARG A 50 -2.96 0.24 9.54
N ALA A 51 -1.98 -0.46 10.10
CA ALA A 51 -0.58 -0.04 9.96
C ALA A 51 -0.05 -0.42 8.56
N TRP A 52 0.87 0.38 8.02
CA TRP A 52 1.53 0.12 6.73
C TRP A 52 2.76 1.01 6.63
N THR A 53 3.67 0.71 5.71
CA THR A 53 4.87 1.52 5.47
C THR A 53 4.73 2.28 4.17
N ALA A 54 4.74 3.62 4.22
CA ALA A 54 4.77 4.44 3.02
C ALA A 54 6.09 4.26 2.27
N VAL A 55 6.00 4.17 0.95
CA VAL A 55 7.13 4.05 0.02
C VAL A 55 7.23 5.38 -0.72
N ASP A 56 8.42 5.97 -0.78
CA ASP A 56 8.64 7.36 -1.24
C ASP A 56 8.31 7.53 -2.73
N GLU A 57 8.47 6.48 -3.52
CA GLU A 57 8.19 6.44 -4.95
C GLU A 57 6.69 6.41 -5.29
N VAL A 58 5.81 6.33 -4.28
CA VAL A 58 4.35 6.29 -4.46
C VAL A 58 3.72 7.59 -3.97
N ALA A 59 2.98 8.27 -4.84
CA ALA A 59 2.20 9.45 -4.47
C ALA A 59 0.91 9.07 -3.72
N TRP A 60 1.00 8.88 -2.39
CA TRP A 60 -0.10 8.37 -1.56
C TRP A 60 -1.34 9.28 -1.46
N GLY A 61 -1.21 10.58 -1.75
CA GLY A 61 -2.34 11.51 -1.76
C GLY A 61 -3.11 11.61 -0.42
N LEU A 62 -2.44 11.30 0.69
CA LEU A 62 -2.99 11.44 2.04
C LEU A 62 -2.72 12.87 2.50
N SER A 63 -3.76 13.71 2.56
CA SER A 63 -3.64 15.02 3.21
C SER A 63 -3.34 14.78 4.70
N PRO A 64 -2.39 15.51 5.32
CA PRO A 64 -2.32 15.55 6.77
C PRO A 64 -3.66 16.08 7.27
N ARG A 65 -4.32 15.34 8.16
CA ARG A 65 -5.45 15.86 8.91
C ARG A 65 -4.84 16.79 9.98
N PRO A 66 -5.25 18.08 10.07
CA PRO A 66 -4.84 18.92 11.19
C PRO A 66 -5.27 18.22 12.49
N VAL A 67 -4.30 17.98 13.37
CA VAL A 67 -4.57 17.74 14.78
C VAL A 67 -4.75 19.11 15.40
N ASP A 68 -6.01 19.45 15.71
CA ASP A 68 -6.33 20.50 16.68
C ASP A 68 -5.98 20.00 18.09
#